data_AF-A0A174GV92-F1
#
_entry.id   AF-A0A174GV92-F1
#
_cell.length_a   1.000
_cell.length_b   1.000
_cell.length_c   1.000
_cell.angle_alpha   90.00
_cell.angle_beta   90.00
_cell.angle_gamma   90.00
#
_symmetry.space_group_name_H-M   'P 1'
#
loop_
_entity.id
_entity.type
_entity.pdbx_description
1 polymer ?
#
loop_
_entity_poly.entity_id
_entity_poly.type
_entity_poly.pdbx_seq_one_letter_code
_entity_poly.pdbx_strand_id
1 'polypeptide(L)'
;MNAEPREIERKQNIKYYKQTTYERDNKYNKFYKSKEWNKVRQLAIVRDHALCKDCLDKNTITPYNTVHHIKPIKEDWSKRLELKYKFKRWNKKRNKI
;
A
#
# COMPACT_ATOMS: atom_id res chain seq x y z
N MET A 1 -38.00 10.68 5.14
CA MET A 1 -36.81 11.40 4.61
C MET A 1 -36.24 10.60 3.46
N ASN A 2 -36.63 10.91 2.22
CA ASN A 2 -36.22 10.17 1.04
C ASN A 2 -34.92 10.76 0.50
N ALA A 3 -33.90 9.93 0.29
CA ALA A 3 -32.63 10.37 -0.27
C ALA A 3 -32.86 10.98 -1.66
N GLU A 4 -32.25 12.15 -1.92
CA GLU A 4 -32.35 12.83 -3.21
C GLU A 4 -31.88 11.91 -4.35
N PRO A 5 -32.47 11.95 -5.56
CA PRO A 5 -32.09 11.10 -6.69
C PRO A 5 -30.58 11.09 -7.00
N ARG A 6 -29.90 12.23 -6.82
CA ARG A 6 -28.45 12.39 -6.96
C ARG A 6 -27.64 11.57 -5.95
N GLU A 7 -28.15 11.42 -4.73
CA GLU A 7 -27.47 10.64 -3.70
C GLU A 7 -27.56 9.13 -4.00
N ILE A 8 -28.69 8.69 -4.57
CA ILE A 8 -28.90 7.31 -5.03
C ILE A 8 -27.93 6.99 -6.18
N GLU A 9 -27.86 7.86 -7.18
CA GLU A 9 -26.93 7.72 -8.31
C GLU A 9 -25.47 7.69 -7.84
N ARG A 10 -25.07 8.61 -6.95
CA ARG A 10 -23.73 8.63 -6.36
C ARG A 10 -23.41 7.30 -5.66
N LYS A 11 -24.34 6.77 -4.87
CA LYS A 11 -24.18 5.48 -4.17
C LYS A 11 -24.02 4.32 -5.16
N GLN A 12 -24.81 4.30 -6.23
CA GLN A 12 -24.73 3.29 -7.28
C GLN A 12 -23.39 3.37 -8.03
N ASN A 13 -22.95 4.56 -8.42
CA ASN A 13 -21.66 4.77 -9.09
C ASN A 13 -20.47 4.35 -8.21
N ILE A 14 -20.50 4.66 -6.91
CA ILE A 14 -19.49 4.19 -5.95
C ILE A 14 -19.48 2.66 -5.87
N LYS A 15 -20.66 2.03 -5.82
CA LYS A 15 -20.79 0.56 -5.76
C LYS A 15 -20.22 -0.09 -7.03
N TYR A 16 -20.59 0.42 -8.21
CA TYR A 16 -20.09 -0.07 -9.49
C TYR A 16 -18.57 0.09 -9.61
N TYR A 17 -18.03 1.25 -9.26
CA TYR A 17 -16.58 1.48 -9.28
C TYR A 17 -15.83 0.54 -8.32
N LYS A 18 -16.35 0.35 -7.10
CA LYS A 18 -15.76 -0.60 -6.14
C LYS A 18 -15.76 -2.01 -6.70
N GLN A 19 -16.89 -2.48 -7.22
CA GLN A 19 -17.01 -3.83 -7.74
C GLN A 19 -16.07 -4.08 -8.93
N THR A 20 -16.12 -3.20 -9.92
CA THR A 20 -15.26 -3.31 -11.11
C THR A 20 -13.78 -3.22 -10.75
N THR A 21 -13.38 -2.34 -9.83
CA THR A 21 -11.98 -2.24 -9.38
C THR A 21 -11.55 -3.49 -8.61
N TYR A 22 -12.39 -4.00 -7.70
CA TYR A 22 -12.08 -5.22 -6.94
C TYR A 22 -11.93 -6.44 -7.84
N GLU A 23 -12.78 -6.58 -8.86
CA GLU A 23 -12.74 -7.67 -9.82
C GLU A 23 -11.51 -7.59 -10.72
N ARG A 24 -11.21 -6.40 -11.28
CA ARG A 24 -10.02 -6.15 -12.11
C ARG A 24 -8.71 -6.39 -11.35
N ASP A 25 -8.66 -5.94 -10.09
CA ASP A 25 -7.46 -6.06 -9.25
C ASP A 25 -7.47 -7.30 -8.36
N ASN A 26 -8.41 -8.24 -8.56
CA ASN A 26 -8.60 -9.41 -7.70
C ASN A 26 -7.31 -10.21 -7.49
N LYS A 27 -6.53 -10.40 -8.55
CA LYS A 27 -5.22 -11.07 -8.50
C LYS A 27 -4.25 -10.38 -7.54
N TYR A 28 -4.11 -9.06 -7.62
CA TYR A 28 -3.23 -8.27 -6.76
C TYR A 28 -3.74 -8.21 -5.31
N ASN A 29 -5.06 -8.03 -5.16
CA ASN A 29 -5.72 -8.01 -3.85
C ASN A 29 -5.58 -9.34 -3.11
N LYS A 30 -5.68 -10.47 -3.82
CA LYS A 30 -5.42 -11.81 -3.28
C LYS A 30 -3.98 -11.95 -2.83
N PHE A 31 -3.02 -11.47 -3.63
CA PHE A 31 -1.61 -11.52 -3.26
C PHE A 31 -1.29 -10.71 -2.00
N TYR A 32 -1.81 -9.49 -1.86
CA TYR A 32 -1.61 -8.71 -0.62
C TYR A 32 -2.24 -9.35 0.62
N LYS A 33 -3.16 -10.31 0.46
CA LYS A 33 -3.76 -11.10 1.55
C LYS A 33 -3.04 -12.45 1.75
N SER A 34 -2.10 -12.81 0.89
CA SER A 34 -1.51 -14.15 0.85
C SER A 34 -0.40 -14.32 1.90
N LYS A 35 -0.11 -15.58 2.24
CA LYS A 35 0.94 -15.92 3.21
C LYS A 35 2.34 -15.58 2.69
N GLU A 36 2.55 -15.69 1.39
CA GLU A 36 3.80 -15.38 0.71
C GLU A 36 4.13 -13.89 0.84
N TRP A 37 3.15 -13.01 0.62
CA TRP A 37 3.32 -11.58 0.86
C TRP A 37 3.70 -11.28 2.31
N ASN A 38 2.98 -11.87 3.26
CA ASN A 38 3.27 -11.69 4.68
C ASN A 38 4.70 -12.14 5.02
N LYS A 39 5.14 -13.31 4.53
CA LYS A 39 6.49 -13.83 4.77
C LYS A 39 7.56 -12.87 4.22
N VAL A 40 7.42 -12.46 2.96
CA VAL A 40 8.39 -11.56 2.31
C VAL A 40 8.39 -10.18 2.99
N ARG A 41 7.23 -9.67 3.39
CA ARG A 41 7.11 -8.42 4.15
C ARG A 41 7.85 -8.50 5.49
N GLN A 42 7.68 -9.59 6.24
CA GLN A 42 8.38 -9.76 7.53
C GLN A 42 9.89 -9.86 7.34
N LEU A 43 10.37 -10.61 6.34
CA LEU A 43 11.79 -10.67 6.01
C LEU A 43 12.37 -9.29 5.68
N ALA A 44 11.63 -8.48 4.92
CA ALA A 44 12.04 -7.12 4.61
C ALA A 44 12.09 -6.23 5.87
N ILE A 45 11.11 -6.36 6.78
CA ILE A 45 11.05 -5.60 8.04
C ILE A 45 12.26 -5.92 8.91
N VAL A 46 12.57 -7.21 9.08
CA VAL A 46 13.72 -7.66 9.88
C VAL A 46 15.02 -7.16 9.28
N ARG A 47 15.22 -7.33 7.96
CA ARG A 47 16.43 -6.85 7.26
C ARG A 47 16.67 -5.36 7.46
N ASP A 48 15.61 -4.57 7.38
CA ASP A 48 15.68 -3.11 7.47
C ASP A 48 15.44 -2.58 8.90
N HIS A 49 15.51 -3.46 9.91
CA HIS A 49 15.36 -3.15 11.34
C HIS A 49 14.10 -2.36 11.70
N ALA A 50 13.02 -2.53 10.91
CA ALA A 50 11.82 -1.72 11.04
C ALA A 50 12.08 -0.19 10.97
N LEU A 51 13.09 0.26 10.22
CA LEU A 51 13.42 1.68 10.06
C LEU A 51 13.03 2.22 8.68
N CYS A 52 12.70 3.51 8.65
CA CYS A 52 12.51 4.25 7.40
C CYS A 52 13.86 4.53 6.74
N LYS A 53 14.11 3.98 5.54
CA LYS A 53 15.38 4.19 4.83
C LYS A 53 15.62 5.65 4.47
N ASP A 54 14.60 6.35 3.98
CA ASP A 54 14.72 7.77 3.61
C ASP A 54 15.06 8.67 4.83
N CYS A 55 14.72 8.24 6.04
CA CYS A 55 15.09 8.94 7.28
C CYS A 55 16.50 8.56 7.72
N LEU A 56 16.86 7.28 7.62
CA LEU A 56 18.19 6.80 7.95
C LEU A 56 19.26 7.44 7.07
N ASP A 57 19.01 7.58 5.77
CA ASP A 57 19.88 8.29 4.81
C ASP A 57 20.07 9.78 5.18
N LYS A 58 19.18 10.33 6.02
CA LYS A 58 19.24 11.69 6.57
C LYS A 58 19.71 11.71 8.03
N ASN A 59 20.40 10.64 8.47
CA ASN A 59 20.87 10.46 9.85
C ASN A 59 19.77 10.59 10.91
N THR A 60 18.52 10.23 10.56
CA THR A 60 17.37 10.28 11.47
C THR A 60 16.84 8.87 11.71
N ILE A 61 16.91 8.37 12.93
CA ILE A 61 16.33 7.07 13.30
C ILE A 61 14.82 7.25 13.46
N THR A 62 14.04 6.53 12.66
CA THR A 62 12.58 6.62 12.70
C THR A 62 11.96 5.30 12.27
N PRO A 63 10.93 4.80 12.99
CA PRO A 63 10.24 3.58 12.59
C PRO A 63 9.52 3.75 11.25
N TYR A 64 9.47 2.69 10.45
CA TYR A 64 8.67 2.68 9.23
C TYR A 64 7.17 2.70 9.55
N ASN A 65 6.35 3.13 8.59
CA ASN A 65 4.89 2.97 8.71
C ASN A 65 4.27 2.17 7.58
N THR A 66 4.90 2.17 6.40
CA THR A 66 4.39 1.42 5.25
C THR A 66 5.53 0.79 4.47
N VAL A 67 5.29 -0.42 3.97
CA VAL A 67 6.20 -1.17 3.08
C VAL A 67 5.58 -1.16 1.68
N HIS A 68 6.31 -0.60 0.72
CA HIS A 68 5.88 -0.55 -0.68
C HIS A 68 6.89 -1.26 -1.58
N HIS A 69 6.42 -1.97 -2.60
CA HIS A 69 7.29 -2.45 -3.67
C HIS A 69 7.97 -1.25 -4.36
N ILE A 70 9.26 -1.37 -4.70
CA ILE A 70 9.98 -0.34 -5.47
C ILE A 70 9.38 -0.21 -6.87
N LYS A 71 9.12 -1.34 -7.52
CA LYS A 71 8.38 -1.43 -8.78
C LYS A 71 6.98 -1.96 -8.51
N PRO A 72 5.90 -1.29 -8.97
CA PRO A 72 4.56 -1.79 -8.79
C PRO A 72 4.39 -3.22 -9.31
N ILE A 73 3.78 -4.10 -8.53
CA ILE A 73 3.51 -5.50 -8.94
C ILE A 73 2.60 -5.61 -10.16
N LYS A 74 1.87 -4.54 -10.50
CA LYS A 74 1.08 -4.42 -11.73
C LYS A 74 1.95 -4.31 -12.98
N GLU A 75 3.15 -3.76 -12.86
CA GLU A 75 4.10 -3.65 -13.98
C GLU A 75 4.94 -4.91 -14.16
N ASP A 76 5.22 -5.65 -13.09
CA ASP A 76 6.02 -6.87 -13.14
C ASP A 76 5.62 -7.86 -12.04
N TRP A 77 4.72 -8.78 -12.41
CA TRP A 77 4.20 -9.78 -11.47
C TRP A 77 5.23 -10.85 -11.07
N SER A 78 6.26 -11.07 -11.90
CA SER A 78 7.31 -12.06 -11.62
C SER A 78 8.09 -11.68 -10.36
N LYS A 79 8.21 -10.37 -10.10
CA LYS A 79 8.96 -9.78 -9.00
C LYS A 79 8.18 -9.58 -7.71
N ARG A 80 6.93 -10.06 -7.64
CA ARG A 80 6.06 -9.81 -6.47
C ARG A 80 6.65 -10.30 -5.14
N LEU A 81 7.55 -11.28 -5.17
CA LEU A 81 8.23 -11.85 -4.00
C LEU A 81 9.68 -11.34 -3.81
N GLU A 82 10.18 -10.45 -4.68
CA GLU A 82 11.52 -9.88 -4.49
C GLU A 82 11.58 -9.06 -3.21
N LEU A 83 12.71 -9.09 -2.51
CA LEU A 83 12.95 -8.34 -1.25
C LEU A 83 13.22 -6.84 -1.45
N LYS A 84 12.93 -6.30 -2.64
CA LYS A 84 13.19 -4.91 -3.01
C LYS A 84 11.98 -4.02 -2.67
N TYR A 85 11.94 -3.64 -1.40
CA TYR A 85 10.90 -2.77 -0.84
C TYR A 85 11.46 -1.42 -0.38
N LYS A 86 10.62 -0.38 -0.49
CA LYS A 86 10.81 0.92 0.17
C LYS A 86 10.02 0.96 1.47
N PHE A 87 10.74 1.13 2.56
CA PHE A 87 10.20 1.47 3.87
C PHE A 87 10.04 2.97 3.94
N LYS A 88 8.80 3.43 3.81
CA LYS A 88 8.50 4.85 3.88
C LYS A 88 7.82 5.18 5.20
N ARG A 89 7.95 6.44 5.57
CA ARG A 89 7.07 7.13 6.51
C ARG A 89 6.09 7.97 5.69
N TRP A 90 4.82 7.99 6.09
CA TRP A 90 3.83 8.91 5.54
C TRP A 90 4.23 10.33 5.97
N ASN A 91 4.31 11.25 4.99
CA ASN A 91 4.67 12.64 5.23
C ASN A 91 3.60 13.31 6.10
N LYS A 92 3.74 13.21 7.42
CA LYS A 92 3.20 14.24 8.31
C LYS A 92 3.99 15.48 7.92
N LYS A 93 3.36 16.37 7.14
CA LYS A 93 3.91 17.69 6.81
C LYS A 93 4.58 18.20 8.09
N ARG A 94 5.89 18.48 8.02
CA ARG A 94 6.56 19.19 9.09
C ARG A 94 5.82 20.52 9.19
N ASN A 95 4.95 20.69 10.19
CA ASN A 95 4.62 22.03 10.63
C ASN A 95 5.97 22.58 11.12
N LYS A 96 6.60 23.39 10.27
CA LYS A 96 7.64 24.31 10.70
C LYS A 96 6.99 25.16 11.78
N ILE A 97 7.59 25.14 12.96
CA ILE A 97 7.39 26.15 13.99
C ILE A 97 7.82 27.49 13.39
#